data_AF-A0A0V0TR71-F1
#
_entry.id   AF-A0A0V0TR71-F1
#
_cell.length_a   1.000
_cell.length_b   1.000
_cell.length_c   1.000
_cell.angle_alpha   90.00
_cell.angle_beta   90.00
_cell.angle_gamma   90.00
#
_symmetry.space_group_name_H-M   'P 1'
#
loop_
_entity.id
_entity.type
_entity.pdbx_description
1 polymer ?
#
loop_
_entity_poly.entity_id
_entity_poly.type
_entity_poly.pdbx_seq_one_letter_code
_entity_poly.pdbx_strand_id
1 'polypeptide(L)'
;LIVACNIFIQLQLNFFCISVMAFRLKSYIQFALIISVILSSLHYYLKVKEYRFSPRFIRSMGEKYAGRSPSVYVKSIMTDLRASTAGPIIPAESLGVLDMLKGRTAVNRQKKLSNEKSTVWLSVNFGGIQGRIHFFHLSWSEYLALVGVPMKSIGSSSLHWMNQSCTVLSGSLQRHRTEESFVHEHFEPGKHVRFGVFENYIVEISEDTWLLCYGRGLTMASFLYCFLGWISQADFFSPILMLSIALYSLLVDIADYSLQFYHRFFR
;
A
#
# COMPACT_ATOMS: atom_id res chain seq x y z
N LEU A 1 -73.23 5.34 10.38
CA LEU A 1 -72.27 6.26 9.71
C LEU A 1 -70.87 6.22 10.34
N ILE A 2 -70.73 6.42 11.66
CA ILE A 2 -69.43 6.51 12.36
C ILE A 2 -68.61 5.20 12.24
N VAL A 3 -69.25 4.05 12.38
CA VAL A 3 -68.59 2.73 12.25
C VAL A 3 -68.04 2.49 10.84
N ALA A 4 -68.81 2.87 9.81
CA ALA A 4 -68.38 2.74 8.41
C ALA A 4 -67.20 3.69 8.09
N CYS A 5 -67.19 4.90 8.66
CA CYS A 5 -66.09 5.85 8.52
C CYS A 5 -64.79 5.33 9.17
N ASN A 6 -64.88 4.74 10.38
CA ASN A 6 -63.72 4.15 11.05
C ASN A 6 -63.12 2.95 10.31
N ILE A 7 -63.97 2.09 9.72
CA ILE A 7 -63.50 0.96 8.90
C ILE A 7 -62.80 1.46 7.64
N PHE A 8 -63.33 2.50 7.00
CA PHE A 8 -62.74 3.08 5.79
C PHE A 8 -61.37 3.72 6.08
N ILE A 9 -61.24 4.44 7.19
CA ILE A 9 -59.96 5.05 7.62
C ILE A 9 -58.92 3.97 7.96
N GLN A 10 -59.32 2.89 8.64
CA GLN A 10 -58.44 1.75 8.93
C GLN A 10 -57.96 1.04 7.67
N LEU A 11 -58.83 0.85 6.68
CA LEU A 11 -58.45 0.27 5.38
C LEU A 11 -57.45 1.16 4.62
N GLN A 12 -57.64 2.48 4.62
CA GLN A 12 -56.73 3.44 3.99
C GLN A 12 -55.34 3.45 4.66
N LEU A 13 -55.30 3.42 6.01
CA LEU A 13 -54.05 3.34 6.78
C LEU A 13 -53.30 2.03 6.52
N ASN A 14 -54.00 0.89 6.47
CA ASN A 14 -53.39 -0.41 6.16
C ASN A 14 -52.83 -0.45 4.73
N PHE A 15 -53.56 0.11 3.74
CA PHE A 15 -53.07 0.19 2.35
C PHE A 15 -51.83 1.08 2.21
N PHE A 16 -51.80 2.20 2.95
CA PHE A 16 -50.65 3.10 2.99
C PHE A 16 -49.43 2.43 3.64
N CYS A 17 -49.61 1.73 4.76
CA CYS A 17 -48.54 0.96 5.41
C CYS A 17 -47.96 -0.13 4.49
N ILE A 18 -48.80 -0.88 3.79
CA ILE A 18 -48.36 -1.93 2.84
C ILE A 18 -47.57 -1.32 1.68
N SER A 19 -48.00 -0.18 1.12
CA SER A 19 -47.26 0.52 0.07
C SER A 19 -45.89 1.03 0.53
N VAL A 20 -45.80 1.58 1.75
CA VAL A 20 -44.53 2.04 2.32
C VAL A 20 -43.59 0.86 2.61
N MET A 21 -44.10 -0.26 3.14
CA MET A 21 -43.31 -1.47 3.36
C MET A 21 -42.82 -2.11 2.06
N ALA A 22 -43.67 -2.16 1.01
CA ALA A 22 -43.29 -2.67 -0.31
C ALA A 22 -42.21 -1.80 -0.98
N PHE A 23 -42.30 -0.47 -0.84
CA PHE A 23 -41.28 0.46 -1.34
C PHE A 23 -39.93 0.29 -0.64
N ARG A 24 -39.94 0.15 0.70
CA ARG A 24 -38.74 -0.14 1.50
C ARG A 24 -38.14 -1.50 1.13
N LEU A 25 -38.97 -2.54 0.96
CA LEU A 25 -38.54 -3.89 0.59
C LEU A 25 -37.87 -3.91 -0.80
N LYS A 26 -38.43 -3.21 -1.80
CA LYS A 26 -37.80 -3.06 -3.12
C LYS A 26 -36.42 -2.41 -3.03
N SER A 27 -36.29 -1.36 -2.21
CA SER A 27 -35.01 -0.68 -1.98
C SER A 27 -33.99 -1.63 -1.34
N TYR A 28 -34.38 -2.39 -0.30
CA TYR A 28 -33.51 -3.40 0.32
C TYR A 28 -33.08 -4.51 -0.65
N ILE A 29 -33.98 -5.01 -1.48
CA ILE A 29 -33.67 -6.02 -2.51
C ILE A 29 -32.68 -5.44 -3.54
N GLN A 30 -32.89 -4.20 -3.99
CA GLN A 30 -31.96 -3.52 -4.91
C GLN A 30 -30.58 -3.35 -4.29
N PHE A 31 -30.48 -2.92 -3.02
CA PHE A 31 -29.21 -2.83 -2.32
C PHE A 31 -28.54 -4.20 -2.16
N ALA A 32 -29.28 -5.24 -1.80
CA ALA A 32 -28.76 -6.60 -1.69
C ALA A 32 -28.21 -7.12 -3.02
N LEU A 33 -28.90 -6.85 -4.13
CA LEU A 33 -28.43 -7.20 -5.48
C LEU A 33 -27.15 -6.44 -5.85
N ILE A 34 -27.09 -5.13 -5.59
CA ILE A 34 -25.90 -4.31 -5.84
C ILE A 34 -24.71 -4.83 -5.03
N ILE A 35 -24.90 -5.09 -3.74
CA ILE A 35 -23.87 -5.65 -2.85
C ILE A 35 -23.41 -7.01 -3.38
N SER A 36 -24.32 -7.88 -3.80
CA SER A 36 -23.99 -9.19 -4.38
C SER A 36 -23.14 -9.06 -5.64
N VAL A 37 -23.49 -8.16 -6.55
CA VAL A 37 -22.70 -7.87 -7.77
C VAL A 37 -21.31 -7.33 -7.42
N ILE A 38 -21.22 -6.41 -6.46
CA ILE A 38 -19.94 -5.85 -6.00
C ILE A 38 -19.05 -6.93 -5.39
N LEU A 39 -19.60 -7.75 -4.48
CA LEU A 39 -18.86 -8.85 -3.84
C LEU A 39 -18.40 -9.90 -4.85
N SER A 40 -19.25 -10.26 -5.81
CA SER A 40 -18.92 -11.18 -6.89
C SER A 40 -17.81 -10.62 -7.80
N SER A 41 -17.91 -9.34 -8.17
CA SER A 41 -16.90 -8.65 -8.99
C SER A 41 -15.56 -8.55 -8.26
N LEU A 42 -15.59 -8.22 -6.96
CA LEU A 42 -14.41 -8.19 -6.11
C LEU A 42 -13.79 -9.58 -5.98
N HIS A 43 -14.59 -10.62 -5.78
CA HIS A 43 -14.12 -12.01 -5.70
C HIS A 43 -13.45 -12.44 -7.02
N TYR A 44 -14.07 -12.15 -8.16
CA TYR A 44 -13.49 -12.41 -9.47
C TYR A 44 -12.19 -11.65 -9.67
N TYR A 45 -12.15 -10.36 -9.34
CA TYR A 45 -10.95 -9.54 -9.42
C TYR A 45 -9.81 -10.12 -8.57
N LEU A 46 -10.08 -10.50 -7.32
CA LEU A 46 -9.07 -11.09 -6.43
C LEU A 46 -8.56 -12.44 -6.96
N LYS A 47 -9.40 -13.22 -7.65
CA LYS A 47 -9.01 -14.50 -8.25
C LYS A 47 -8.13 -14.34 -9.49
N VAL A 48 -8.40 -13.33 -10.30
CA VAL A 48 -7.66 -13.05 -11.56
C VAL A 48 -6.47 -12.11 -11.32
N LYS A 49 -6.31 -11.59 -10.11
CA LYS A 49 -5.26 -10.62 -9.81
C LYS A 49 -3.87 -11.23 -9.98
N GLU A 50 -3.18 -10.76 -11.00
CA GLU A 50 -1.76 -11.00 -11.17
C GLU A 50 -0.95 -9.92 -10.45
N TYR A 51 0.11 -10.38 -9.78
CA TYR A 51 1.04 -9.54 -9.04
C TYR A 51 2.19 -9.11 -9.97
N ARG A 52 2.55 -7.83 -9.99
CA ARG A 52 3.56 -7.31 -10.92
C ARG A 52 4.96 -7.87 -10.63
N PHE A 53 5.27 -8.08 -9.35
CA PHE A 53 6.57 -8.58 -8.92
C PHE A 53 6.43 -9.97 -8.33
N SER A 54 7.36 -10.89 -8.60
CA SER A 54 7.40 -12.16 -7.86
C SER A 54 8.18 -11.97 -6.54
N PRO A 55 7.78 -12.61 -5.42
CA PRO A 55 8.49 -12.42 -4.15
C PRO A 55 9.91 -12.99 -4.22
N ARG A 56 10.10 -14.04 -5.03
CA ARG A 56 11.41 -14.65 -5.30
C ARG A 56 12.34 -13.69 -6.03
N PHE A 57 11.82 -12.96 -7.02
CA PHE A 57 12.60 -11.96 -7.75
C PHE A 57 13.04 -10.81 -6.84
N ILE A 58 12.16 -10.29 -5.99
CA ILE A 58 12.56 -9.22 -5.06
C ILE A 58 13.55 -9.74 -4.02
N ARG A 59 13.37 -10.96 -3.53
CA ARG A 59 14.30 -11.58 -2.60
C ARG A 59 15.69 -11.78 -3.23
N SER A 60 15.78 -12.32 -4.45
CA SER A 60 17.07 -12.49 -5.12
C SER A 60 17.74 -11.15 -5.41
N MET A 61 16.96 -10.10 -5.69
CA MET A 61 17.47 -8.74 -5.80
C MET A 61 18.03 -8.23 -4.46
N GLY A 62 17.32 -8.44 -3.36
CA GLY A 62 17.81 -8.09 -2.03
C GLY A 62 19.11 -8.81 -1.66
N GLU A 63 19.18 -10.12 -1.94
CA GLU A 63 20.39 -10.94 -1.75
C GLU A 63 21.57 -10.44 -2.61
N LYS A 64 21.32 -10.05 -3.87
CA LYS A 64 22.34 -9.48 -4.78
C LYS A 64 22.95 -8.17 -4.26
N TYR A 65 22.15 -7.35 -3.58
CA TYR A 65 22.56 -6.03 -3.10
C TYR A 65 22.95 -5.99 -1.62
N ALA A 66 22.84 -7.12 -0.91
CA ALA A 66 23.27 -7.24 0.47
C ALA A 66 24.76 -6.90 0.66
N GLY A 67 25.07 -6.22 1.75
CA GLY A 67 26.42 -5.80 2.12
C GLY A 67 26.98 -4.62 1.31
N ARG A 68 26.24 -4.08 0.33
CA ARG A 68 26.66 -2.88 -0.42
C ARG A 68 26.29 -1.60 0.30
N SER A 69 26.96 -0.50 -0.05
CA SER A 69 26.71 0.80 0.58
C SER A 69 25.35 1.41 0.17
N PRO A 70 24.74 2.23 1.05
CA PRO A 70 23.42 2.81 0.82
C PRO A 70 23.19 3.59 -0.46
N SER A 71 24.19 4.36 -0.86
CA SER A 71 24.11 5.18 -2.08
C SER A 71 24.12 4.33 -3.36
N VAL A 72 24.64 3.11 -3.30
CA VAL A 72 24.83 2.24 -4.47
C VAL A 72 23.56 1.45 -4.76
N TYR A 73 22.91 0.84 -3.75
CA TYR A 73 21.75 0.00 -4.03
C TYR A 73 20.51 0.78 -4.42
N VAL A 74 20.28 2.03 -3.97
CA VAL A 74 19.08 2.80 -4.39
C VAL A 74 19.04 2.96 -5.91
N LYS A 75 20.16 3.41 -6.49
CA LYS A 75 20.29 3.62 -7.94
C LYS A 75 20.30 2.30 -8.70
N SER A 76 20.98 1.29 -8.17
CA SER A 76 21.14 -0.02 -8.83
C SER A 76 19.83 -0.82 -8.83
N ILE A 77 19.11 -0.87 -7.69
CA ILE A 77 17.78 -1.46 -7.57
C ILE A 77 16.83 -0.77 -8.54
N MET A 78 16.80 0.55 -8.58
CA MET A 78 15.95 1.29 -9.51
C MET A 78 16.24 0.96 -10.98
N THR A 79 17.52 0.81 -11.33
CA THR A 79 17.96 0.47 -12.69
C THR A 79 17.55 -0.96 -13.06
N ASP A 80 17.79 -1.92 -12.16
CA ASP A 80 17.41 -3.32 -12.37
C ASP A 80 15.89 -3.49 -12.43
N LEU A 81 15.14 -2.80 -11.57
CA LEU A 81 13.68 -2.83 -11.59
C LEU A 81 13.17 -2.34 -12.95
N ARG A 82 13.66 -1.18 -13.42
CA ARG A 82 13.29 -0.64 -14.75
C ARG A 82 13.65 -1.57 -15.91
N ALA A 83 14.77 -2.28 -15.82
CA ALA A 83 15.15 -3.25 -16.83
C ALA A 83 14.29 -4.52 -16.79
N SER A 84 13.87 -4.93 -15.60
CA SER A 84 13.10 -6.17 -15.38
C SER A 84 11.60 -6.04 -15.58
N THR A 85 11.03 -4.86 -15.36
CA THR A 85 9.59 -4.64 -15.46
C THR A 85 9.21 -3.84 -16.70
N ALA A 86 8.24 -4.33 -17.45
CA ALA A 86 7.60 -3.59 -18.55
C ALA A 86 6.62 -2.50 -18.07
N GLY A 87 6.40 -2.38 -16.76
CA GLY A 87 5.40 -1.49 -16.17
C GLY A 87 5.98 -0.22 -15.52
N PRO A 88 5.12 0.74 -15.18
CA PRO A 88 5.53 2.00 -14.57
C PRO A 88 6.08 1.82 -13.15
N ILE A 89 7.23 2.45 -12.91
CA ILE A 89 7.89 2.57 -11.61
C ILE A 89 7.91 4.05 -11.22
N ILE A 90 7.69 4.35 -9.95
CA ILE A 90 7.69 5.71 -9.42
C ILE A 90 9.12 6.28 -9.56
N PRO A 91 9.32 7.39 -10.30
CA PRO A 91 10.64 8.03 -10.37
C PRO A 91 11.12 8.43 -8.97
N ALA A 92 12.42 8.27 -8.71
CA ALA A 92 12.95 8.45 -7.36
C ALA A 92 12.73 9.89 -6.84
N GLU A 93 12.68 10.85 -7.75
CA GLU A 93 12.46 12.28 -7.53
C GLU A 93 10.99 12.73 -7.55
N SER A 94 10.04 11.81 -7.76
CA SER A 94 8.62 12.15 -7.93
C SER A 94 7.95 12.50 -6.60
N LEU A 95 7.27 13.64 -6.57
CA LEU A 95 6.34 14.01 -5.49
C LEU A 95 4.90 13.52 -5.78
N GLY A 96 4.74 12.67 -6.81
CA GLY A 96 3.45 12.21 -7.28
C GLY A 96 2.60 13.33 -7.88
N VAL A 97 1.31 13.38 -7.53
CA VAL A 97 0.36 14.35 -8.10
C VAL A 97 0.71 15.81 -7.78
N LEU A 98 1.46 16.06 -6.69
CA LEU A 98 1.93 17.41 -6.37
C LEU A 98 2.83 18.00 -7.46
N ASP A 99 3.58 17.17 -8.19
CA ASP A 99 4.35 17.63 -9.35
C ASP A 99 3.42 18.05 -10.51
N MET A 100 2.32 17.31 -10.72
CA MET A 100 1.31 17.63 -11.74
C MET A 100 0.59 18.94 -11.42
N LEU A 101 0.17 19.13 -10.17
CA LEU A 101 -0.55 20.33 -9.71
C LEU A 101 0.32 21.60 -9.77
N LYS A 102 1.64 21.47 -9.56
CA LYS A 102 2.58 22.60 -9.67
C LYS A 102 2.87 23.01 -11.12
N GLY A 103 2.22 22.41 -12.13
CA GLY A 103 2.41 22.72 -13.54
C GLY A 103 3.84 22.48 -14.03
N ARG A 104 4.64 21.68 -13.30
CA ARG A 104 6.03 21.38 -13.66
C ARG A 104 6.05 20.23 -14.65
N THR A 105 6.09 20.54 -15.94
CA THR A 105 6.38 19.57 -17.00
C THR A 105 7.75 18.92 -16.75
N ALA A 106 7.83 17.60 -16.91
CA ALA A 106 9.04 16.78 -16.68
C ALA A 106 10.29 17.31 -17.41
N VAL A 107 10.10 18.02 -18.53
CA VAL A 107 11.14 18.62 -19.39
C VAL A 107 11.95 19.70 -18.67
N ASN A 108 11.32 20.53 -17.81
CA ASN A 108 12.01 21.61 -17.11
C ASN A 108 12.87 21.12 -15.93
N ARG A 109 12.68 19.87 -15.47
CA ARG A 109 13.42 19.25 -14.36
C ARG A 109 14.74 18.65 -14.83
N GLN A 110 14.80 18.04 -16.02
CA GLN A 110 16.02 17.44 -16.57
C GLN A 110 17.21 18.43 -16.64
N LYS A 111 16.93 19.72 -16.90
CA LYS A 111 17.95 20.75 -17.08
C LYS A 111 18.44 21.43 -15.79
N LYS A 112 17.68 21.34 -14.69
CA LYS A 112 18.01 22.00 -13.40
C LYS A 112 18.46 21.02 -12.30
N LEU A 113 18.25 19.72 -12.50
CA LEU A 113 18.49 18.67 -11.52
C LEU A 113 19.62 17.72 -11.92
N SER A 114 20.51 18.14 -12.81
CA SER A 114 21.69 17.36 -13.21
C SER A 114 22.82 17.41 -12.17
N ASN A 115 22.65 18.07 -11.01
CA ASN A 115 23.75 18.30 -10.07
C ASN A 115 23.49 17.91 -8.59
N GLU A 116 22.33 17.34 -8.22
CA GLU A 116 22.15 16.87 -6.83
C GLU A 116 21.16 15.69 -6.71
N LYS A 117 21.53 14.72 -5.85
CA LYS A 117 20.87 13.42 -5.61
C LYS A 117 19.45 13.56 -5.05
N SER A 118 18.45 13.86 -5.87
CA SER A 118 17.08 14.12 -5.40
C SER A 118 16.22 12.85 -5.29
N THR A 119 16.60 11.88 -4.45
CA THR A 119 15.68 10.79 -4.07
C THR A 119 14.73 11.30 -2.98
N VAL A 120 13.42 11.18 -3.17
CA VAL A 120 12.40 11.59 -2.20
C VAL A 120 12.32 10.55 -1.09
N TRP A 121 12.63 10.96 0.13
CA TRP A 121 12.53 10.15 1.34
C TRP A 121 11.38 10.67 2.19
N LEU A 122 10.52 9.76 2.65
CA LEU A 122 9.49 10.06 3.63
C LEU A 122 10.02 9.66 5.00
N SER A 123 9.94 10.56 5.98
CA SER A 123 10.08 10.18 7.38
C SER A 123 8.96 9.19 7.71
N VAL A 124 9.21 8.19 8.55
CA VAL A 124 8.19 7.22 8.95
C VAL A 124 8.39 6.79 10.40
N ASN A 125 7.25 6.53 11.05
CA ASN A 125 7.19 5.86 12.34
C ASN A 125 6.32 4.61 12.21
N PHE A 126 6.94 3.44 12.31
CA PHE A 126 6.25 2.17 12.30
C PHE A 126 6.18 1.63 13.73
N GLY A 127 5.13 1.97 14.46
CA GLY A 127 4.87 1.39 15.78
C GLY A 127 6.03 1.55 16.77
N GLY A 128 6.73 2.70 16.71
CA GLY A 128 7.92 3.00 17.50
C GLY A 128 9.23 2.98 16.70
N ILE A 129 9.25 2.31 15.55
CA ILE A 129 10.43 2.24 14.67
C ILE A 129 10.51 3.52 13.84
N GLN A 130 11.52 4.34 14.11
CA GLN A 130 11.74 5.60 13.40
C GLN A 130 12.72 5.41 12.26
N GLY A 131 12.35 5.87 11.07
CA GLY A 131 13.20 5.75 9.91
C GLY A 131 12.75 6.60 8.74
N ARG A 132 13.24 6.22 7.57
CA ARG A 132 12.89 6.80 6.28
C ARG A 132 12.48 5.71 5.30
N ILE A 133 11.51 5.99 4.45
CA ILE A 133 11.04 5.07 3.42
C ILE A 133 11.09 5.74 2.05
N HIS A 134 11.41 4.95 1.04
CA HIS A 134 11.34 5.32 -0.36
C HIS A 134 10.56 4.26 -1.13
N PHE A 135 9.53 4.67 -1.88
CA PHE A 135 8.69 3.76 -2.65
C PHE A 135 9.17 3.68 -4.10
N PHE A 136 9.46 2.47 -4.54
CA PHE A 136 9.68 2.18 -5.96
C PHE A 136 8.35 1.91 -6.68
N HIS A 137 7.44 1.19 -6.00
CA HIS A 137 6.12 0.88 -6.52
C HIS A 137 5.10 0.88 -5.38
N LEU A 138 3.92 1.42 -5.66
CA LEU A 138 2.81 1.48 -4.72
C LEU A 138 1.49 1.27 -5.46
N SER A 139 0.77 0.20 -5.16
CA SER A 139 -0.54 -0.09 -5.73
C SER A 139 -1.53 -0.38 -4.59
N TRP A 140 -2.79 -0.64 -4.94
CA TRP A 140 -3.80 -1.02 -3.95
C TRP A 140 -3.49 -2.39 -3.30
N SER A 141 -2.87 -3.30 -4.06
CA SER A 141 -2.61 -4.69 -3.66
C SER A 141 -1.14 -5.04 -3.40
N GLU A 142 -0.21 -4.16 -3.77
CA GLU A 142 1.23 -4.41 -3.74
C GLU A 142 2.01 -3.14 -3.39
N TYR A 143 3.14 -3.30 -2.71
CA TYR A 143 4.13 -2.23 -2.60
C TYR A 143 5.54 -2.79 -2.67
N LEU A 144 6.47 -1.99 -3.16
CA LEU A 144 7.90 -2.22 -3.10
C LEU A 144 8.57 -0.94 -2.60
N ALA A 145 9.24 -1.05 -1.47
CA ALA A 145 9.86 0.09 -0.82
C ALA A 145 11.20 -0.27 -0.19
N LEU A 146 12.04 0.75 -0.07
CA LEU A 146 13.30 0.70 0.66
C LEU A 146 13.12 1.45 1.97
N VAL A 147 13.33 0.76 3.08
CA VAL A 147 13.24 1.31 4.43
C VAL A 147 14.65 1.45 4.99
N GLY A 148 14.97 2.62 5.53
CA GLY A 148 16.24 2.90 6.18
C GLY A 148 16.01 3.36 7.61
N VAL A 149 16.71 2.74 8.54
CA VAL A 149 16.68 3.05 9.96
C VAL A 149 18.08 3.52 10.34
N PRO A 150 18.31 4.85 10.42
CA PRO A 150 19.64 5.38 10.68
C PRO A 150 20.08 5.16 12.14
N MET A 151 19.13 5.27 13.08
CA MET A 151 19.37 5.10 14.50
C MET A 151 18.74 3.81 15.00
N LYS A 152 19.37 3.16 15.99
CA LYS A 152 18.81 1.98 16.64
C LYS A 152 17.39 2.26 17.10
N SER A 153 16.44 1.42 16.70
CA SER A 153 15.04 1.58 17.08
C SER A 153 14.39 0.23 17.38
N ILE A 154 13.43 0.27 18.29
CA ILE A 154 12.67 -0.89 18.74
C ILE A 154 11.20 -0.52 18.60
N GLY A 155 10.40 -1.43 18.08
CA GLY A 155 8.97 -1.24 18.00
C GLY A 155 8.23 -2.50 17.60
N SER A 156 6.97 -2.33 17.24
CA SER A 156 6.09 -3.45 16.87
C SER A 156 5.81 -3.42 15.39
N SER A 157 5.97 -4.56 14.71
CA SER A 157 5.57 -4.74 13.31
C SER A 157 4.07 -4.61 13.10
N SER A 158 3.25 -4.72 14.16
CA SER A 158 1.78 -4.57 14.15
C SER A 158 1.01 -5.48 13.19
N LEU A 159 -0.32 -5.43 13.28
CA LEU A 159 -1.21 -6.27 12.48
C LEU A 159 -1.45 -5.63 11.11
N HIS A 160 -0.97 -6.27 10.07
CA HIS A 160 -1.15 -5.81 8.69
C HIS A 160 -2.12 -6.70 7.91
N TRP A 161 -2.93 -6.07 7.06
CA TRP A 161 -3.77 -6.75 6.06
C TRP A 161 -3.00 -7.19 4.83
N MET A 162 -1.70 -7.41 4.99
CA MET A 162 -0.84 -7.86 3.90
C MET A 162 0.31 -8.71 4.41
N ASN A 163 0.77 -9.60 3.53
CA ASN A 163 2.01 -10.32 3.72
C ASN A 163 3.16 -9.43 3.27
N GLN A 164 4.08 -9.18 4.18
CA GLN A 164 5.28 -8.39 3.94
C GLN A 164 6.50 -9.28 4.00
N SER A 165 7.47 -9.02 3.13
CA SER A 165 8.76 -9.69 3.13
C SER A 165 9.85 -8.65 2.97
N CYS A 166 10.73 -8.55 3.95
CA CYS A 166 11.82 -7.58 3.99
C CYS A 166 13.15 -8.32 3.94
N THR A 167 14.03 -7.92 3.01
CA THR A 167 15.40 -8.43 2.94
C THR A 167 16.35 -7.42 3.55
N VAL A 168 17.21 -7.87 4.46
CA VAL A 168 18.22 -7.00 5.09
C VAL A 168 19.32 -6.72 4.08
N LEU A 169 19.52 -5.46 3.71
CA LEU A 169 20.59 -5.04 2.80
C LEU A 169 21.87 -4.70 3.57
N SER A 170 21.74 -4.01 4.69
CA SER A 170 22.85 -3.67 5.59
C SER A 170 22.33 -3.58 7.02
N GLY A 171 23.23 -3.63 8.01
CA GLY A 171 22.87 -3.64 9.43
C GLY A 171 22.31 -4.99 9.86
N SER A 172 21.45 -5.00 10.87
CA SER A 172 20.86 -6.22 11.43
C SER A 172 19.46 -5.98 11.97
N LEU A 173 18.62 -7.01 11.84
CA LEU A 173 17.26 -7.01 12.35
C LEU A 173 17.08 -8.20 13.29
N GLN A 174 16.54 -7.95 14.47
CA GLN A 174 16.16 -8.99 15.42
C GLN A 174 14.65 -9.00 15.58
N ARG A 175 14.07 -10.20 15.59
CA ARG A 175 12.63 -10.40 15.71
C ARG A 175 12.34 -11.24 16.94
N HIS A 176 11.34 -10.82 17.70
CA HIS A 176 10.76 -11.56 18.81
C HIS A 176 9.26 -11.76 18.57
N ARG A 177 8.82 -13.02 18.58
CA ARG A 177 7.40 -13.36 18.40
C ARG A 177 6.69 -13.24 19.74
N THR A 178 5.63 -12.43 19.79
CA THR A 178 4.88 -12.17 21.03
C THR A 178 4.25 -13.42 21.65
N GLU A 179 3.99 -14.45 20.84
CA GLU A 179 3.33 -15.71 21.24
C GLU A 179 4.30 -16.82 21.68
N GLU A 180 5.58 -16.77 21.27
CA GLU A 180 6.58 -17.82 21.54
C GLU A 180 7.79 -17.23 22.27
N SER A 181 7.92 -17.55 23.56
CA SER A 181 8.42 -16.59 24.54
C SER A 181 9.94 -16.44 24.71
N PHE A 182 10.83 -17.12 23.98
CA PHE A 182 12.28 -16.98 24.26
C PHE A 182 13.25 -17.10 23.06
N VAL A 183 12.76 -17.23 21.83
CA VAL A 183 13.66 -17.33 20.66
C VAL A 183 13.79 -15.96 20.00
N HIS A 184 15.00 -15.40 20.07
CA HIS A 184 15.37 -14.23 19.28
C HIS A 184 15.87 -14.70 17.92
N GLU A 185 15.17 -14.33 16.86
CA GLU A 185 15.64 -14.58 15.51
C GLU A 185 16.50 -13.40 15.06
N HIS A 186 17.70 -13.69 14.57
CA HIS A 186 18.65 -12.68 14.11
C HIS A 186 18.83 -12.76 12.59
N PHE A 187 18.61 -11.64 11.92
CA PHE A 187 18.68 -11.49 10.48
C PHE A 187 19.83 -10.55 10.11
N GLU A 188 20.78 -11.11 9.39
CA GLU A 188 21.97 -10.44 8.86
C GLU A 188 21.76 -10.04 7.40
N PRO A 189 22.65 -9.21 6.81
CA PRO A 189 22.54 -8.83 5.41
C PRO A 189 22.43 -10.05 4.48
N GLY A 190 21.45 -10.02 3.58
CA GLY A 190 21.10 -11.11 2.67
C GLY A 190 20.05 -12.07 3.23
N LYS A 191 19.76 -12.05 4.53
CA LYS A 191 18.64 -12.81 5.11
C LYS A 191 17.32 -12.06 4.91
N HIS A 192 16.24 -12.83 4.86
CA HIS A 192 14.89 -12.34 4.59
C HIS A 192 14.00 -12.61 5.80
N VAL A 193 13.17 -11.63 6.11
CA VAL A 193 12.17 -11.67 7.18
C VAL A 193 10.81 -11.62 6.53
N ARG A 194 9.89 -12.49 6.97
CA ARG A 194 8.49 -12.47 6.54
C ARG A 194 7.60 -12.10 7.71
N PHE A 195 6.76 -11.11 7.47
CA PHE A 195 5.67 -10.73 8.37
C PHE A 195 4.36 -11.16 7.70
N GLY A 196 3.64 -12.11 8.30
CA GLY A 196 2.38 -12.61 7.79
C GLY A 196 1.22 -11.63 7.98
N VAL A 197 0.10 -11.91 7.32
CA VAL A 197 -1.16 -11.19 7.55
C VAL A 197 -1.59 -11.40 8.99
N PHE A 198 -1.93 -10.33 9.70
CA PHE A 198 -2.36 -10.35 11.10
C PHE A 198 -1.38 -11.03 12.08
N GLU A 199 -0.09 -11.02 11.76
CA GLU A 199 0.94 -11.44 12.71
C GLU A 199 1.61 -10.21 13.33
N ASN A 200 1.82 -10.23 14.64
CA ASN A 200 2.51 -9.16 15.35
C ASN A 200 3.84 -9.66 15.90
N TYR A 201 4.90 -8.90 15.67
CA TYR A 201 6.24 -9.15 16.17
C TYR A 201 6.79 -7.90 16.80
N ILE A 202 7.61 -8.07 17.84
CA ILE A 202 8.48 -7.01 18.35
C ILE A 202 9.77 -7.10 17.56
N VAL A 203 10.21 -5.99 17.00
CA VAL A 203 11.37 -5.92 16.13
C VAL A 203 12.35 -4.91 16.71
N GLU A 204 13.60 -5.32 16.82
CA GLU A 204 14.73 -4.47 17.13
C GLU A 204 15.59 -4.33 15.86
N ILE A 205 15.79 -3.10 15.44
CA ILE A 205 16.55 -2.77 14.24
C ILE A 205 17.80 -1.99 14.68
N SER A 206 18.98 -2.47 14.28
CA SER A 206 20.24 -1.81 14.61
C SER A 206 20.48 -0.54 13.78
N GLU A 207 21.49 0.23 14.17
CA GLU A 207 21.91 1.46 13.50
C GLU A 207 22.28 1.20 12.04
N ASP A 208 22.02 2.19 11.18
CA ASP A 208 22.29 2.13 9.74
C ASP A 208 21.79 0.85 9.04
N THR A 209 20.64 0.34 9.49
CA THR A 209 19.99 -0.81 8.88
C THR A 209 19.12 -0.39 7.71
N TRP A 210 19.23 -1.13 6.62
CA TRP A 210 18.46 -0.89 5.42
C TRP A 210 17.77 -2.16 4.95
N LEU A 211 16.49 -2.03 4.61
CA LEU A 211 15.60 -3.14 4.32
C LEU A 211 14.91 -2.92 2.98
N LEU A 212 15.00 -3.90 2.08
CA LEU A 212 14.19 -3.95 0.88
C LEU A 212 12.90 -4.70 1.19
N CYS A 213 11.79 -3.98 1.32
CA CYS A 213 10.49 -4.51 1.72
C CYS A 213 9.52 -4.60 0.54
N TYR A 214 8.89 -5.76 0.42
CA TYR A 214 7.86 -6.05 -0.57
C TYR A 214 6.62 -6.59 0.11
N GLY A 215 5.47 -5.96 -0.17
CA GLY A 215 4.19 -6.33 0.42
C GLY A 215 3.17 -6.78 -0.63
N ARG A 216 2.35 -7.76 -0.25
CA ARG A 216 1.21 -8.27 -1.02
C ARG A 216 -0.02 -8.40 -0.14
N GLY A 217 -1.09 -7.72 -0.52
CA GLY A 217 -2.34 -7.68 0.22
C GLY A 217 -2.94 -6.29 0.20
N LEU A 218 -3.80 -5.97 1.16
CA LEU A 218 -4.51 -4.69 1.15
C LEU A 218 -3.58 -3.55 1.59
N THR A 219 -2.88 -2.97 0.62
CA THR A 219 -1.76 -2.06 0.87
C THR A 219 -2.22 -0.75 1.48
N MET A 220 -3.31 -0.18 0.96
CA MET A 220 -3.89 1.05 1.51
C MET A 220 -4.43 0.89 2.92
N ALA A 221 -4.85 -0.31 3.28
CA ALA A 221 -5.36 -0.53 4.62
C ALA A 221 -4.21 -0.69 5.64
N SER A 222 -3.06 -1.20 5.19
CA SER A 222 -1.83 -1.17 5.98
C SER A 222 -1.15 0.20 6.00
N PHE A 223 -1.43 1.08 5.04
CA PHE A 223 -1.00 2.47 5.09
C PHE A 223 -1.57 3.20 6.31
N LEU A 224 -2.76 2.80 6.80
CA LEU A 224 -3.34 3.37 8.01
C LEU A 224 -2.39 3.26 9.21
N TYR A 225 -1.63 2.17 9.31
CA TYR A 225 -0.65 2.00 10.37
C TYR A 225 0.48 3.04 10.29
N CYS A 226 1.04 3.27 9.09
CA CYS A 226 2.03 4.33 8.87
C CYS A 226 1.44 5.71 9.16
N PHE A 227 0.18 5.92 8.77
CA PHE A 227 -0.55 7.16 8.97
C PHE A 227 -0.74 7.52 10.46
N LEU A 228 -1.12 6.53 11.27
CA LEU A 228 -1.19 6.69 12.72
C LEU A 228 0.18 7.02 13.34
N GLY A 229 1.24 6.44 12.80
CA GLY A 229 2.61 6.76 13.17
C GLY A 229 2.96 8.24 12.95
N TRP A 230 2.55 8.83 11.83
CA TRP A 230 2.79 10.26 11.59
C TRP A 230 1.95 11.19 12.46
N ILE A 231 0.68 10.84 12.70
CA ILE A 231 -0.16 11.58 13.64
C ILE A 231 0.52 11.62 15.02
N SER A 232 1.09 10.50 15.47
CA SER A 232 1.80 10.45 16.76
C SER A 232 3.02 11.38 16.84
N GLN A 233 3.64 11.70 15.70
CA GLN A 233 4.79 12.60 15.61
C GLN A 233 4.41 14.04 15.21
N ALA A 234 3.11 14.32 15.05
CA ALA A 234 2.59 15.58 14.50
C ALA A 234 3.19 15.94 13.12
N ASP A 235 3.60 14.94 12.32
CA ASP A 235 4.07 15.14 10.95
C ASP A 235 2.89 15.04 9.97
N PHE A 236 2.38 16.19 9.53
CA PHE A 236 1.31 16.24 8.54
C PHE A 236 1.83 16.30 7.09
N PHE A 237 3.13 16.51 6.88
CA PHE A 237 3.69 16.65 5.54
C PHE A 237 3.91 15.29 4.87
N SER A 238 4.52 14.35 5.59
CA SER A 238 4.76 12.99 5.11
C SER A 238 3.48 12.25 4.66
N PRO A 239 2.34 12.31 5.39
CA PRO A 239 1.09 11.71 4.90
C PRO A 239 0.55 12.34 3.63
N ILE A 240 0.62 13.66 3.49
CA ILE A 240 0.16 14.37 2.28
C ILE A 240 1.00 13.92 1.08
N LEU A 241 2.32 13.86 1.26
CA LEU A 241 3.24 13.45 0.20
C LEU A 241 3.09 11.96 -0.14
N MET A 242 2.84 11.09 0.84
CA MET A 242 2.50 9.70 0.53
C MET A 242 1.20 9.61 -0.27
N LEU A 243 0.14 10.30 0.15
CA LEU A 243 -1.14 10.27 -0.56
C LEU A 243 -0.99 10.77 -2.00
N SER A 244 -0.15 11.78 -2.25
CA SER A 244 0.12 12.24 -3.61
C SER A 244 0.90 11.23 -4.45
N ILE A 245 1.86 10.51 -3.85
CA ILE A 245 2.60 9.41 -4.50
C ILE A 245 1.66 8.23 -4.78
N ALA A 246 0.82 7.85 -3.82
CA ALA A 246 -0.15 6.77 -3.94
C ALA A 246 -1.17 7.06 -5.05
N LEU A 247 -1.71 8.28 -5.08
CA LEU A 247 -2.64 8.71 -6.12
C LEU A 247 -1.97 8.71 -7.49
N TYR A 248 -0.73 9.21 -7.59
CA TYR A 248 0.02 9.19 -8.85
C TYR A 248 0.24 7.77 -9.35
N SER A 249 0.70 6.88 -8.48
CA SER A 249 0.94 5.48 -8.83
C SER A 249 -0.35 4.76 -9.24
N LEU A 250 -1.47 5.05 -8.56
CA LEU A 250 -2.79 4.52 -8.93
C LEU A 250 -3.24 5.01 -10.31
N LEU A 251 -3.11 6.32 -10.60
CA LEU A 251 -3.46 6.88 -11.90
C LEU A 251 -2.63 6.28 -13.03
N VAL A 252 -1.33 6.09 -12.77
CA VAL A 252 -0.39 5.51 -13.72
C VAL A 252 -0.69 4.02 -13.95
N ASP A 253 -1.01 3.26 -12.90
CA ASP A 253 -1.46 1.87 -13.04
C ASP A 253 -2.77 1.79 -13.85
N ILE A 254 -3.76 2.64 -13.57
CA ILE A 254 -5.03 2.70 -14.33
C ILE A 254 -4.78 3.01 -15.81
N ALA A 255 -3.87 3.93 -16.11
CA ALA A 255 -3.49 4.27 -17.48
C ALA A 255 -2.83 3.08 -18.19
N ASP A 256 -1.91 2.37 -17.52
CA ASP A 256 -1.26 1.17 -18.05
C ASP A 256 -2.28 0.05 -18.33
N TYR A 257 -3.18 -0.23 -17.38
CA TYR A 257 -4.25 -1.22 -17.57
C TYR A 257 -5.19 -0.86 -18.71
N SER A 258 -5.58 0.41 -18.84
CA SER A 258 -6.48 0.84 -19.92
C SER A 258 -5.83 0.73 -21.30
N LEU A 259 -4.52 1.02 -21.41
CA LEU A 259 -3.75 0.83 -22.63
C LEU A 259 -3.64 -0.66 -23.01
N GLN A 260 -3.33 -1.53 -22.04
CA GLN A 260 -3.26 -2.98 -22.26
C GLN A 260 -4.62 -3.57 -22.65
N PHE A 261 -5.70 -3.11 -22.01
CA PHE A 261 -7.06 -3.50 -22.36
C PHE A 261 -7.40 -3.09 -23.80
N TYR A 262 -7.10 -1.85 -24.18
CA TYR A 262 -7.30 -1.36 -25.54
C TYR A 262 -6.57 -2.21 -26.56
N HIS A 263 -5.29 -2.50 -26.33
CA HIS A 263 -4.49 -3.35 -27.22
C HIS A 263 -4.97 -4.80 -27.32
N ARG A 264 -5.56 -5.37 -26.25
CA ARG A 264 -6.05 -6.75 -26.26
C ARG A 264 -7.40 -6.90 -26.97
N PHE A 265 -8.24 -5.87 -26.99
CA PHE A 265 -9.60 -5.94 -27.53
C PHE A 265 -9.79 -5.28 -28.90
N PHE A 266 -9.01 -4.23 -29.21
CA PHE A 266 -9.19 -3.43 -30.43
C PHE A 266 -8.06 -3.56 -31.45
N ARG A 267 -7.13 -4.51 -31.24
CA ARG A 267 -6.06 -4.84 -32.16
C ARG A 267 -5.98 -6.33 -32.38
#